data_AF-A0A821SPD1-F1
#
_entry.id   AF-A0A821SPD1-F1
#
_cell.length_a   1.000
_cell.length_b   1.000
_cell.length_c   1.000
_cell.angle_alpha   90.00
_cell.angle_beta   90.00
_cell.angle_gamma   90.00
#
_symmetry.space_group_name_H-M   'P 1'
#
loop_
_entity.id
_entity.type
_entity.pdbx_description
1 polymer ?
#
loop_
_entity_poly.entity_id
_entity_poly.type
_entity_poly.pdbx_seq_one_letter_code
_entity_poly.pdbx_strand_id
1 'polypeptide(L)'
;MKCLRQYERIKLKHYKLEQNTEFLRICLIYNVLPKFIRYKPYNTRFKRTRKYQELGRSMLYNIYTEQLKRLKKLNNDVTENGSCIKNIVSYPIMTEIVIYIDKLIHKEKEIIHDRHNRKFQALNIPVNQAEESLLSKGWKYAINLNKFNNLNLKVDIEYMYYFMDKNLLLKNTDNANKVKAALDDFGSKLKKKVDEDIPNLSSEELNAISTLLNEYSLVISKVDKGNVVVVMNKSDYLFKANEILNDKRAFKNLTII
;
A
#
# COMPACT_ATOMS: atom_id res chain seq x y z
N MET A 1 16.51 -20.43 -38.67
CA MET A 1 16.94 -19.19 -37.98
C MET A 1 15.94 -18.02 -38.04
N LYS A 2 15.28 -17.72 -39.17
CA LYS A 2 14.32 -16.59 -39.27
C LYS A 2 13.12 -16.72 -38.31
N CYS A 3 12.52 -17.91 -38.19
CA CYS A 3 11.36 -18.15 -37.31
C CYS A 3 11.69 -17.96 -35.82
N LEU A 4 12.88 -18.38 -35.37
CA LEU A 4 13.33 -18.20 -33.98
C LEU A 4 13.49 -16.72 -33.63
N ARG A 5 14.15 -15.93 -34.50
CA ARG A 5 14.31 -14.48 -34.31
C ARG A 5 12.96 -13.75 -34.33
N GLN A 6 12.03 -14.23 -35.15
CA GLN A 6 10.68 -13.68 -35.20
C GLN A 6 9.91 -13.98 -33.90
N TYR A 7 9.97 -15.22 -33.41
CA TYR A 7 9.35 -15.62 -32.15
C TYR A 7 9.93 -14.85 -30.96
N GLU A 8 11.26 -14.69 -30.89
CA GLU A 8 11.93 -13.87 -29.87
C GLU A 8 11.41 -12.43 -29.87
N ARG A 9 11.37 -11.78 -31.05
CA ARG A 9 10.86 -10.41 -31.20
C ARG A 9 9.41 -10.28 -30.78
N ILE A 10 8.57 -11.24 -31.16
CA ILE A 10 7.14 -11.24 -30.83
C ILE A 10 6.94 -11.45 -29.32
N LYS A 11 7.68 -12.38 -28.70
CA LYS A 11 7.60 -12.65 -27.25
C LYS A 11 8.09 -11.47 -26.41
N LEU A 12 9.17 -10.80 -26.83
CA LEU A 12 9.63 -9.55 -26.20
C LEU A 12 8.61 -8.40 -26.38
N LYS A 13 8.02 -8.27 -27.57
CA LYS A 13 6.98 -7.26 -27.83
C LYS A 13 5.73 -7.53 -26.99
N HIS A 14 5.36 -8.80 -26.83
CA HIS A 14 4.25 -9.23 -25.98
C HIS A 14 4.49 -8.82 -24.54
N TYR A 15 5.66 -9.17 -24.00
CA TYR A 15 6.04 -8.80 -22.65
C TYR A 15 6.02 -7.28 -22.41
N LYS A 16 6.61 -6.49 -23.31
CA LYS A 16 6.56 -5.01 -23.23
C LYS A 16 5.14 -4.47 -23.21
N LEU A 17 4.28 -5.02 -24.04
CA LEU A 17 2.88 -4.62 -24.14
C LEU A 17 2.10 -4.97 -22.87
N GLU A 18 2.33 -6.14 -22.30
CA GLU A 18 1.76 -6.59 -21.03
C GLU A 18 2.14 -5.65 -19.88
N GLN A 19 3.43 -5.33 -19.74
CA GLN A 19 3.89 -4.41 -18.68
C GLN A 19 3.32 -3.00 -18.86
N ASN A 20 3.24 -2.50 -20.10
CA ASN A 20 2.59 -1.21 -20.36
C ASN A 20 1.09 -1.23 -20.04
N THR A 21 0.42 -2.36 -20.27
CA THR A 21 -1.00 -2.55 -19.96
C THR A 21 -1.22 -2.54 -18.44
N GLU A 22 -0.36 -3.22 -17.68
CA GLU A 22 -0.37 -3.18 -16.22
C GLU A 22 -0.12 -1.78 -15.67
N PHE A 23 0.83 -1.02 -16.24
CA PHE A 23 1.02 0.38 -15.87
C PHE A 23 -0.26 1.21 -16.04
N LEU A 24 -0.98 1.05 -17.15
CA LEU A 24 -2.25 1.74 -17.39
C LEU A 24 -3.34 1.30 -16.41
N ARG A 25 -3.40 0.01 -16.08
CA ARG A 25 -4.33 -0.54 -15.08
C ARG A 25 -4.11 0.10 -13.71
N ILE A 26 -2.85 0.18 -13.27
CA ILE A 26 -2.46 0.84 -12.03
C ILE A 26 -2.89 2.31 -12.04
N CYS A 27 -2.62 3.05 -13.12
CA CYS A 27 -3.06 4.44 -13.24
C CYS A 27 -4.59 4.61 -13.15
N LEU A 28 -5.38 3.67 -13.69
CA LEU A 28 -6.84 3.67 -13.55
C LEU A 28 -7.31 3.40 -12.11
N ILE A 29 -6.67 2.44 -11.43
CA ILE A 29 -6.98 2.07 -10.04
C ILE A 29 -6.73 3.27 -9.11
N TYR A 30 -5.55 3.87 -9.18
CA TYR A 30 -5.18 5.01 -8.33
C TYR A 30 -5.74 6.36 -8.81
N ASN A 31 -6.54 6.36 -9.87
CA ASN A 31 -7.12 7.57 -10.47
C ASN A 31 -6.08 8.65 -10.80
N VAL A 32 -4.91 8.23 -11.29
CA VAL A 32 -3.82 9.14 -11.64
C VAL A 32 -3.69 9.26 -13.14
N LEU A 33 -3.56 10.50 -13.64
CA LEU A 33 -3.40 10.79 -15.06
C LEU A 33 -1.91 10.90 -15.45
N PRO A 34 -1.39 9.94 -16.26
CA PRO A 34 -0.04 10.00 -16.79
C PRO A 34 0.16 11.26 -17.64
N LYS A 35 1.41 11.75 -17.73
CA LYS A 35 1.73 12.96 -18.50
C LYS A 35 1.28 12.90 -19.97
N PHE A 36 1.29 11.72 -20.58
CA PHE A 36 0.88 11.52 -21.98
C PHE A 36 -0.64 11.57 -22.21
N ILE A 37 -1.46 11.43 -21.16
CA ILE A 37 -2.93 11.58 -21.23
C ILE A 37 -3.35 13.04 -21.04
N ARG A 38 -2.48 13.88 -20.47
CA ARG A 38 -2.80 15.27 -20.17
C ARG A 38 -2.89 16.07 -21.47
N TYR A 39 -4.11 16.27 -21.95
CA TYR A 39 -4.39 17.14 -23.09
C TYR A 39 -4.32 18.62 -22.68
N LYS A 40 -4.04 19.51 -23.64
CA LYS A 40 -3.96 20.96 -23.38
C LYS A 40 -5.35 21.57 -23.61
N PRO A 41 -6.11 21.93 -22.56
CA PRO A 41 -7.36 22.64 -22.74
C PRO A 41 -7.08 24.09 -23.17
N TYR A 42 -8.01 24.67 -23.93
CA TYR A 42 -7.94 26.08 -24.35
C TYR A 42 -7.78 27.05 -23.16
N ASN A 43 -8.48 26.79 -22.05
CA ASN A 43 -8.28 27.52 -20.80
C ASN A 43 -7.59 26.62 -19.75
N THR A 44 -6.47 27.09 -19.21
CA THR A 44 -5.67 26.36 -18.22
C THR A 44 -6.42 26.13 -16.90
N ARG A 45 -7.42 26.96 -16.58
CA ARG A 45 -8.29 26.78 -15.40
C ARG A 45 -9.11 25.47 -15.48
N PHE A 46 -9.37 24.96 -16.67
CA PHE A 46 -10.12 23.71 -16.84
C PHE A 46 -9.39 22.49 -16.30
N LYS A 47 -8.05 22.53 -16.16
CA LYS A 47 -7.27 21.43 -15.59
C LYS A 47 -7.67 21.07 -14.15
N ARG A 48 -8.28 22.01 -13.43
CA ARG A 48 -8.75 21.82 -12.05
C ARG A 48 -10.20 21.32 -11.98
N THR A 49 -10.90 21.24 -13.11
CA THR A 49 -12.31 20.83 -13.12
C THR A 49 -12.45 19.32 -13.09
N ARG A 50 -13.53 18.85 -12.45
CA ARG A 50 -13.93 17.44 -12.45
C ARG A 50 -14.08 16.87 -13.87
N LYS A 51 -14.64 17.66 -14.79
CA LYS A 51 -14.86 17.24 -16.18
C LYS A 51 -13.55 16.97 -16.94
N TYR A 52 -12.49 17.71 -16.65
CA TYR A 52 -11.15 17.43 -17.20
C TYR A 52 -10.58 16.10 -16.67
N GLN A 53 -10.77 15.81 -15.39
CA GLN A 53 -10.36 14.54 -14.77
C GLN A 53 -11.14 13.36 -15.38
N GLU A 54 -12.47 13.49 -15.53
CA GLU A 54 -13.33 12.47 -16.13
C GLU A 54 -12.97 12.17 -17.59
N LEU A 55 -12.73 13.21 -18.39
CA LEU A 55 -12.29 13.06 -19.78
C LEU A 55 -10.90 12.40 -19.86
N GLY A 56 -9.96 12.81 -19.01
CA GLY A 56 -8.65 12.16 -18.91
C GLY A 56 -8.77 10.67 -18.54
N ARG A 57 -9.66 10.33 -17.61
CA ARG A 57 -9.91 8.95 -17.18
C ARG A 57 -10.55 8.12 -18.31
N SER A 58 -11.50 8.70 -19.06
CA SER A 58 -12.08 8.07 -20.24
C SER A 58 -11.04 7.80 -21.32
N MET A 59 -10.16 8.77 -21.61
CA MET A 59 -9.05 8.58 -22.56
C MET A 59 -8.09 7.48 -22.11
N LEU A 60 -7.73 7.45 -20.82
CA LEU A 60 -6.88 6.41 -20.24
C LEU A 60 -7.53 5.03 -20.36
N TYR A 61 -8.82 4.93 -20.08
CA TYR A 61 -9.59 3.69 -20.23
C TYR A 61 -9.65 3.22 -21.68
N ASN A 62 -9.89 4.12 -22.63
CA ASN A 62 -9.89 3.80 -24.06
C ASN A 62 -8.53 3.23 -24.50
N ILE A 63 -7.44 3.87 -24.11
CA ILE A 63 -6.08 3.37 -24.41
C ILE A 63 -5.85 2.00 -23.78
N TYR A 64 -6.25 1.81 -22.52
CA TYR A 64 -6.16 0.52 -21.84
C TYR A 64 -6.92 -0.59 -22.60
N THR A 65 -8.15 -0.34 -23.01
CA THR A 65 -8.97 -1.33 -23.76
C THR A 65 -8.39 -1.62 -25.15
N GLU A 66 -7.83 -0.63 -25.85
CA GLU A 66 -7.13 -0.86 -27.11
C GLU A 66 -5.88 -1.71 -26.93
N GLN A 67 -5.09 -1.47 -25.88
CA GLN A 67 -3.91 -2.27 -25.57
C GLN A 67 -4.28 -3.71 -25.21
N LEU A 68 -5.39 -3.94 -24.48
CA LEU A 68 -5.91 -5.29 -24.24
C LEU A 68 -6.29 -6.02 -25.54
N LYS A 69 -6.94 -5.33 -26.49
CA LYS A 69 -7.25 -5.92 -27.81
C LYS A 69 -5.98 -6.30 -28.57
N ARG A 70 -4.95 -5.45 -28.52
CA ARG A 70 -3.64 -5.72 -29.14
C ARG A 70 -2.92 -6.88 -28.45
N LEU A 71 -2.99 -6.96 -27.12
CA LEU A 71 -2.39 -8.05 -26.33
C LEU A 71 -3.01 -9.39 -26.70
N LYS A 72 -4.34 -9.46 -26.83
CA LYS A 72 -5.03 -10.68 -27.30
C LYS A 72 -4.56 -11.13 -28.68
N LYS A 73 -4.48 -10.22 -29.65
CA LYS A 73 -3.96 -10.54 -31.00
C LYS A 73 -2.52 -11.03 -30.94
N LEU A 74 -1.67 -10.33 -30.21
CA LEU A 74 -0.25 -10.66 -30.11
C LEU A 74 -0.01 -11.99 -29.36
N ASN A 75 -0.86 -12.33 -28.40
CA ASN A 75 -0.82 -13.64 -27.73
C ASN A 75 -1.12 -14.77 -28.71
N ASN A 76 -2.11 -14.58 -29.60
CA ASN A 76 -2.38 -15.55 -30.67
C ASN A 76 -1.14 -15.70 -31.58
N ASP A 77 -0.50 -14.61 -31.97
CA ASP A 77 0.74 -14.64 -32.78
C ASP A 77 1.89 -15.37 -32.06
N VAL A 78 2.02 -15.21 -30.74
CA VAL A 78 3.00 -15.95 -29.91
C VAL A 78 2.70 -17.44 -29.94
N THR A 79 1.44 -17.84 -29.75
CA THR A 79 1.03 -19.25 -29.73
C THR A 79 1.22 -19.93 -31.08
N GLU A 80 0.91 -19.24 -32.17
CA GLU A 80 1.07 -19.74 -33.53
C GLU A 80 2.56 -19.93 -33.87
N ASN A 81 3.38 -18.90 -33.68
CA ASN A 81 4.83 -18.99 -33.93
C ASN A 81 5.53 -19.99 -33.01
N GLY A 82 5.07 -20.10 -31.75
CA GLY A 82 5.57 -21.10 -30.81
C GLY A 82 5.26 -22.53 -31.27
N SER A 83 4.08 -22.75 -31.84
CA SER A 83 3.69 -24.05 -32.40
C SER A 83 4.48 -24.40 -33.66
N CYS A 84 4.72 -23.41 -34.54
CA CYS A 84 5.59 -23.59 -35.71
C CYS A 84 7.01 -24.00 -35.30
N ILE A 85 7.58 -23.40 -34.25
CA ILE A 85 8.91 -23.78 -33.76
C ILE A 85 8.89 -25.19 -33.17
N LYS A 86 7.91 -25.52 -32.32
CA LYS A 86 7.75 -26.86 -31.74
C LYS A 86 7.68 -27.98 -32.79
N ASN A 87 7.08 -27.70 -33.95
CA ASN A 87 6.99 -28.67 -35.04
C ASN A 87 8.30 -28.86 -35.81
N ILE A 88 9.26 -27.93 -35.68
CA ILE A 88 10.54 -27.95 -36.42
C ILE A 88 11.69 -28.46 -35.55
N VAL A 89 11.68 -28.17 -34.24
CA VAL A 89 12.77 -28.55 -33.33
C VAL A 89 12.35 -29.63 -32.34
N SER A 90 13.29 -30.51 -32.03
CA SER A 90 13.14 -31.51 -30.96
C SER A 90 12.87 -30.85 -29.60
N TYR A 91 12.19 -31.57 -28.72
CA TYR A 91 11.83 -31.09 -27.39
C TYR A 91 13.02 -30.53 -26.57
N PRO A 92 14.21 -31.16 -26.52
CA PRO A 92 15.34 -30.61 -25.75
C PRO A 92 15.80 -29.23 -26.25
N ILE A 93 15.89 -29.06 -27.57
CA ILE A 93 16.26 -27.78 -28.21
C ILE A 93 15.20 -26.71 -27.92
N MET A 94 13.92 -27.08 -27.90
CA MET A 94 12.84 -26.15 -27.54
C MET A 94 12.98 -25.65 -26.10
N THR A 95 13.36 -26.51 -25.16
CA THR A 95 13.62 -26.13 -23.77
C THR A 95 14.76 -25.12 -23.66
N GLU A 96 15.87 -25.34 -24.38
CA GLU A 96 16.98 -24.37 -24.39
C GLU A 96 16.57 -23.02 -24.99
N ILE A 97 15.77 -23.03 -26.06
CA ILE A 97 15.21 -21.80 -26.66
C ILE A 97 14.35 -21.03 -25.65
N VAL A 98 13.49 -21.73 -24.90
CA VAL A 98 12.65 -21.10 -23.87
C VAL A 98 13.51 -20.46 -22.80
N ILE A 99 14.50 -21.18 -22.26
CA ILE A 99 15.43 -20.68 -21.24
C ILE A 99 16.18 -19.44 -21.76
N TYR A 100 16.67 -19.47 -23.00
CA TYR A 100 17.34 -18.33 -23.62
C TYR A 100 16.43 -17.11 -23.71
N ILE A 101 15.19 -17.27 -24.19
CA ILE A 101 14.27 -16.15 -24.31
C ILE A 101 13.84 -15.62 -22.93
N ASP A 102 13.68 -16.50 -21.95
CA ASP A 102 13.31 -16.08 -20.60
C ASP A 102 14.44 -15.25 -19.94
N LYS A 103 15.71 -15.59 -20.20
CA LYS A 103 16.86 -14.75 -19.80
C LYS A 103 16.82 -13.36 -20.47
N LEU A 104 16.45 -13.27 -21.74
CA LEU A 104 16.30 -11.99 -22.43
C LEU A 104 15.14 -11.16 -21.84
N ILE A 105 14.00 -11.81 -21.59
CA ILE A 105 12.84 -11.17 -20.97
C ILE A 105 13.19 -10.67 -19.58
N HIS A 106 13.97 -11.42 -18.80
CA HIS A 106 14.39 -11.01 -17.47
C HIS A 106 15.21 -9.72 -17.50
N LYS A 107 16.15 -9.57 -18.43
CA LYS A 107 16.92 -8.33 -18.59
C LYS A 107 15.99 -7.14 -18.92
N GLU A 108 15.04 -7.36 -19.82
CA GLU A 108 14.09 -6.32 -20.20
C GLU A 108 13.12 -5.97 -19.05
N LYS A 109 12.75 -6.95 -18.22
CA LYS A 109 11.91 -6.78 -17.03
C LYS A 109 12.51 -5.79 -16.06
N GLU A 110 13.79 -5.90 -15.73
CA GLU A 110 14.46 -4.98 -14.81
C GLU A 110 14.44 -3.54 -15.34
N ILE A 111 14.76 -3.35 -16.62
CA ILE A 111 14.75 -2.02 -17.27
C ILE A 111 13.36 -1.38 -17.24
N ILE A 112 12.32 -2.17 -17.55
CA ILE A 112 10.93 -1.69 -17.55
C ILE A 112 10.47 -1.40 -16.12
N HIS A 113 10.82 -2.25 -15.17
CA HIS A 113 10.47 -2.09 -13.76
C HIS A 113 11.05 -0.78 -13.21
N ASP A 114 12.34 -0.53 -13.41
CA ASP A 114 12.98 0.73 -13.00
C ASP A 114 12.31 1.95 -13.64
N ARG A 115 11.96 1.86 -14.93
CA ARG A 115 11.29 2.94 -15.65
C ARG A 115 9.89 3.20 -15.10
N HIS A 116 9.14 2.14 -14.76
CA HIS A 116 7.81 2.26 -14.18
C HIS A 116 7.89 2.82 -12.76
N ASN A 117 8.84 2.38 -11.94
CA ASN A 117 9.06 2.92 -10.61
C ASN A 117 9.36 4.42 -10.64
N ARG A 118 10.24 4.89 -11.53
CA ARG A 118 10.49 6.33 -11.73
C ARG A 118 9.23 7.09 -12.16
N LYS A 119 8.39 6.49 -13.01
CA LYS A 119 7.12 7.10 -13.43
C LYS A 119 6.11 7.15 -12.29
N PHE A 120 6.00 6.10 -11.47
CA PHE A 120 5.10 6.07 -10.32
C PHE A 120 5.51 7.08 -9.24
N GLN A 121 6.81 7.16 -8.94
CA GLN A 121 7.37 8.19 -8.07
C GLN A 121 7.04 9.61 -8.60
N ALA A 122 7.24 9.86 -9.89
CA ALA A 122 6.91 11.15 -10.51
C ALA A 122 5.41 11.46 -10.60
N LEU A 123 4.56 10.46 -10.37
CA LEU A 123 3.10 10.57 -10.39
C LEU A 123 2.50 10.64 -8.98
N ASN A 124 3.34 10.65 -7.93
CA ASN A 124 2.93 10.49 -6.53
C ASN A 124 1.96 9.32 -6.34
N ILE A 125 2.09 8.27 -7.17
CA ILE A 125 1.39 7.02 -6.91
C ILE A 125 2.17 6.37 -5.77
N PRO A 126 1.57 6.23 -4.57
CA PRO A 126 2.28 5.63 -3.46
C PRO A 126 2.47 4.16 -3.80
N VAL A 127 3.67 3.82 -4.27
CA VAL A 127 4.16 2.44 -4.22
C VAL A 127 4.60 2.21 -2.78
N ASN A 128 3.64 2.24 -1.85
CA ASN A 128 3.95 2.09 -0.43
C ASN A 128 3.57 0.68 -0.01
N GLN A 129 4.43 -0.29 -0.36
CA GLN A 129 4.30 -1.69 0.07
C GLN A 129 4.14 -1.79 1.60
N ALA A 130 4.65 -0.82 2.35
CA ALA A 130 4.44 -0.69 3.79
C ALA A 130 2.98 -0.37 4.16
N GLU A 131 2.28 0.50 3.41
CA GLU A 131 0.84 0.78 3.62
C GLU A 131 -0.01 -0.44 3.24
N GLU A 132 0.32 -1.12 2.14
CA GLU A 132 -0.38 -2.34 1.73
C GLU A 132 -0.18 -3.48 2.74
N SER A 133 1.07 -3.70 3.19
CA SER A 133 1.40 -4.63 4.26
C SER A 133 0.66 -4.31 5.56
N LEU A 134 0.69 -3.04 6.00
CA LEU A 134 -0.02 -2.54 7.17
C LEU A 134 -1.53 -2.80 7.09
N LEU A 135 -2.17 -2.43 5.97
CA LEU A 135 -3.61 -2.60 5.77
C LEU A 135 -4.01 -4.08 5.69
N SER A 136 -3.13 -4.94 5.16
CA SER A 136 -3.35 -6.39 5.08
C SER A 136 -3.36 -7.09 6.45
N LYS A 137 -2.66 -6.54 7.45
CA LYS A 137 -2.67 -7.01 8.85
C LYS A 137 -4.01 -6.73 9.56
N GLY A 138 -4.88 -5.92 8.97
CA GLY A 138 -6.21 -5.60 9.50
C GLY A 138 -6.15 -4.84 10.82
N TRP A 139 -7.02 -5.16 11.78
CA TRP A 139 -7.03 -4.58 13.13
C TRP A 139 -6.25 -5.40 14.18
N LYS A 140 -5.56 -6.46 13.76
CA LYS A 140 -4.80 -7.38 14.63
C LYS A 140 -3.34 -6.96 14.79
N TYR A 141 -3.08 -5.67 14.93
CA TYR A 141 -1.75 -5.18 15.28
C TYR A 141 -1.77 -4.45 16.62
N ALA A 142 -0.71 -4.61 17.39
CA ALA A 142 -0.54 -3.91 18.65
C ALA A 142 0.29 -2.67 18.34
N ILE A 143 -0.34 -1.50 18.33
CA ILE A 143 0.44 -0.26 18.44
C ILE A 143 0.93 -0.26 19.88
N ASN A 144 2.22 -0.49 20.09
CA ASN A 144 2.84 -0.20 21.38
C ASN A 144 2.61 1.29 21.62
N LEU A 145 1.64 1.60 22.49
CA LEU A 145 1.36 2.96 22.98
C LEU A 145 2.70 3.50 23.46
N ASN A 146 3.26 4.45 22.69
CA ASN A 146 4.47 5.22 22.92
C ASN A 146 5.48 4.57 23.87
N LYS A 147 6.63 4.12 23.34
CA LYS A 147 7.85 3.78 24.09
C LYS A 147 7.81 4.42 25.48
N PHE A 148 7.61 3.61 26.52
CA PHE A 148 7.57 4.07 27.91
C PHE A 148 8.66 5.13 28.11
N ASN A 149 8.28 6.37 28.43
CA ASN A 149 9.29 7.40 28.67
C ASN A 149 9.99 7.02 29.97
N ASN A 150 11.14 6.38 29.84
CA ASN A 150 11.90 5.81 30.95
C ASN A 150 12.29 6.88 31.98
N LEU A 151 12.39 8.14 31.54
CA LEU A 151 12.56 9.29 32.42
C LEU A 151 11.30 9.56 33.25
N ASN A 152 10.10 9.54 32.64
CA ASN A 152 8.85 9.75 33.38
C ASN A 152 8.61 8.63 34.39
N LEU A 153 8.84 7.36 34.03
CA LEU A 153 8.69 6.25 34.98
C LEU A 153 9.64 6.40 36.18
N LYS A 154 10.90 6.78 35.94
CA LYS A 154 11.86 7.04 37.03
C LYS A 154 11.40 8.20 37.91
N VAL A 155 10.91 9.28 37.31
CA VAL A 155 10.37 10.43 38.04
C VAL A 155 9.14 10.03 38.87
N ASP A 156 8.25 9.22 38.34
CA ASP A 156 7.07 8.71 39.06
C ASP A 156 7.47 7.82 40.25
N ILE A 157 8.47 6.95 40.06
CA ILE A 157 9.02 6.10 41.12
C ILE A 157 9.72 6.94 42.20
N GLU A 158 10.53 7.93 41.81
CA GLU A 158 11.19 8.86 42.74
C GLU A 158 10.17 9.70 43.50
N TYR A 159 9.10 10.14 42.83
CA TYR A 159 8.01 10.87 43.45
C TYR A 159 7.24 10.01 44.46
N MET A 160 6.97 8.74 44.15
CA MET A 160 6.37 7.81 45.12
C MET A 160 7.27 7.62 46.34
N TYR A 161 8.58 7.46 46.15
CA TYR A 161 9.54 7.36 47.25
C TYR A 161 9.55 8.62 48.11
N TYR A 162 9.64 9.81 47.49
CA TYR A 162 9.58 11.09 48.16
C TYR A 162 8.28 11.28 48.94
N PHE A 163 7.13 10.89 48.36
CA PHE A 163 5.82 10.97 49.01
C PHE A 163 5.73 10.02 50.22
N MET A 164 6.27 8.81 50.12
CA MET A 164 6.31 7.86 51.24
C MET A 164 7.21 8.34 52.39
N ASP A 165 8.33 8.98 52.06
CA ASP A 165 9.26 9.58 53.03
C ASP A 165 8.61 10.78 53.75
N LYS A 166 8.01 11.70 52.97
CA LYS A 166 7.27 12.88 53.48
C LYS A 166 6.14 12.52 54.44
N ASN A 167 5.47 11.39 54.23
CA ASN A 167 4.37 10.92 55.07
C ASN A 167 4.82 10.02 56.24
N LEU A 168 6.13 9.96 56.53
CA LEU A 168 6.72 9.18 57.63
C LEU A 168 6.41 7.67 57.56
N LEU A 169 6.11 7.15 56.36
CA LEU A 169 5.83 5.73 56.15
C LEU A 169 7.12 4.89 56.15
N LEU A 170 8.26 5.54 55.92
CA LEU A 170 9.60 4.94 55.93
C LEU A 170 10.28 5.15 57.29
N LYS A 171 9.80 4.43 58.30
CA LYS A 171 10.20 4.63 59.72
C LYS A 171 11.66 4.29 60.06
N ASN A 172 12.36 3.54 59.21
CA ASN A 172 13.73 3.06 59.45
C ASN A 172 14.56 3.13 58.16
N THR A 173 15.84 3.48 58.26
CA THR A 173 16.77 3.59 57.12
C THR A 173 16.89 2.28 56.34
N ASP A 174 16.91 1.15 57.02
CA ASP A 174 16.91 -0.18 56.39
C ASP A 174 15.62 -0.49 55.63
N ASN A 175 14.47 -0.04 56.15
CA ASN A 175 13.18 -0.22 55.47
C ASN A 175 13.08 0.72 54.26
N ALA A 176 13.61 1.94 54.35
CA ALA A 176 13.68 2.87 53.22
C ALA A 176 14.54 2.31 52.08
N ASN A 177 15.69 1.71 52.40
CA ASN A 177 16.57 1.08 51.42
C ASN A 177 15.92 -0.15 50.77
N LYS A 178 15.20 -0.98 51.54
CA LYS A 178 14.44 -2.13 51.01
C LYS A 178 13.31 -1.71 50.07
N VAL A 179 12.56 -0.66 50.44
CA VAL A 179 11.48 -0.12 49.60
C VAL A 179 12.03 0.48 48.31
N LYS A 180 13.15 1.23 48.39
CA LYS A 180 13.84 1.76 47.21
C LYS A 180 14.30 0.65 46.27
N ALA A 181 14.95 -0.38 46.81
CA ALA A 181 15.38 -1.54 46.03
C ALA A 181 14.21 -2.30 45.39
N ALA A 182 13.08 -2.44 46.09
CA ALA A 182 11.87 -3.09 45.56
C ALA A 182 11.20 -2.27 44.44
N LEU A 183 11.21 -0.94 44.55
CA LEU A 183 10.70 -0.03 43.52
C LEU A 183 11.59 -0.04 42.26
N ASP A 184 12.91 -0.05 42.44
CA ASP A 184 13.86 -0.17 41.33
C ASP A 184 13.75 -1.54 40.63
N ASP A 185 13.62 -2.63 41.40
CA ASP A 185 13.38 -3.98 40.88
C ASP A 185 12.03 -4.05 40.12
N PHE A 186 10.97 -3.47 40.67
CA PHE A 186 9.66 -3.38 40.01
C PHE A 186 9.73 -2.60 38.69
N GLY A 187 10.39 -1.43 38.68
CA GLY A 187 10.62 -0.64 37.47
C GLY A 187 11.42 -1.41 36.41
N SER A 188 12.44 -2.16 36.83
CA SER A 188 13.25 -2.99 35.94
C SER A 188 12.48 -4.16 35.33
N LYS A 189 11.62 -4.83 36.11
CA LYS A 189 10.74 -5.93 35.67
C LYS A 189 9.65 -5.44 34.72
N LEU A 190 9.06 -4.28 34.99
CA LEU A 190 8.11 -3.62 34.09
C LEU A 190 8.77 -3.31 32.75
N LYS A 191 9.96 -2.68 32.78
CA LYS A 191 10.72 -2.37 31.56
C LYS A 191 10.99 -3.63 30.74
N LYS A 192 11.45 -4.71 31.39
CA LYS A 192 11.75 -5.98 30.72
C LYS A 192 10.50 -6.59 30.06
N LYS A 193 9.35 -6.58 30.73
CA LYS A 193 8.07 -7.04 30.14
C LYS A 193 7.63 -6.22 28.93
N VAL A 194 7.82 -4.90 28.99
CA VAL A 194 7.47 -3.98 27.89
C VAL A 194 8.43 -4.14 26.70
N ASP A 195 9.71 -4.39 26.97
CA ASP A 195 10.72 -4.63 25.94
C ASP A 195 10.58 -6.04 25.30
N GLU A 196 9.98 -7.00 26.01
CA GLU A 196 9.70 -8.37 25.52
C GLU A 196 8.46 -8.45 24.59
N ASP A 197 7.61 -7.43 24.55
CA ASP A 197 6.50 -7.34 23.59
C ASP A 197 7.05 -7.05 22.18
N ILE A 198 7.19 -8.12 21.39
CA ILE A 198 7.69 -8.06 20.01
C ILE A 198 6.79 -7.11 19.20
N PRO A 199 7.31 -5.97 18.68
CA PRO A 199 6.52 -5.12 17.81
C PRO A 199 6.18 -5.89 16.54
N ASN A 200 4.88 -6.11 16.30
CA ASN A 200 4.39 -6.79 15.09
C ASN A 200 4.31 -5.86 13.87
N LEU A 201 4.82 -4.64 14.01
CA LEU A 201 4.91 -3.61 12.98
C LEU A 201 6.37 -3.18 12.77
N SER A 202 6.79 -3.06 11.52
CA SER A 202 8.09 -2.49 11.16
C SER A 202 8.10 -0.97 11.35
N SER A 203 9.29 -0.37 11.40
CA SER A 203 9.45 1.10 11.40
C SER A 203 8.82 1.78 10.19
N GLU A 204 8.81 1.10 9.05
CA GLU A 204 8.20 1.58 7.80
C GLU A 204 6.67 1.55 7.90
N GLU A 205 6.11 0.51 8.51
CA GLU A 205 4.67 0.40 8.77
C GLU A 205 4.18 1.44 9.80
N LEU A 206 5.00 1.77 10.81
CA LEU A 206 4.70 2.85 11.75
C LEU A 206 4.66 4.22 11.06
N ASN A 207 5.59 4.49 10.13
CA ASN A 207 5.56 5.70 9.32
C ASN A 207 4.36 5.71 8.35
N ALA A 208 4.00 4.55 7.81
CA ALA A 208 2.79 4.39 7.00
C ALA A 208 1.52 4.72 7.80
N ILE A 209 1.41 4.33 9.07
CA ILE A 209 0.31 4.74 9.96
C ILE A 209 0.24 6.26 10.04
N SER A 210 1.36 6.94 10.33
CA SER A 210 1.38 8.40 10.45
C SER A 210 0.97 9.09 9.14
N THR A 211 1.40 8.54 8.00
CA THR A 211 1.06 9.06 6.67
C THR A 211 -0.44 8.92 6.39
N LEU A 212 -1.01 7.73 6.61
CA LEU A 212 -2.44 7.45 6.41
C LEU A 212 -3.33 8.26 7.37
N LEU A 213 -2.89 8.46 8.61
CA LEU A 213 -3.64 9.22 9.62
C LEU A 213 -3.73 10.71 9.29
N ASN A 214 -2.71 11.25 8.61
CA ASN A 214 -2.67 12.65 8.21
C ASN A 214 -3.36 12.92 6.84
N GLU A 215 -3.82 11.88 6.15
CA GLU A 215 -4.48 11.99 4.84
C GLU A 215 -5.99 12.23 5.00
N TYR A 216 -6.39 13.51 5.05
CA TYR A 216 -7.77 13.92 5.26
C TYR A 216 -8.76 13.53 4.14
N SER A 217 -8.25 13.15 2.97
CA SER A 217 -9.08 12.73 1.83
C SER A 217 -9.56 11.29 1.92
N LEU A 218 -9.08 10.51 2.89
CA LEU A 218 -9.40 9.10 3.06
C LEU A 218 -10.34 8.86 4.25
N VAL A 219 -11.16 7.83 4.12
CA VAL A 219 -11.94 7.21 5.20
C VAL A 219 -11.45 5.78 5.31
N ILE A 220 -10.91 5.44 6.47
CA ILE A 220 -10.45 4.10 6.80
C ILE A 220 -11.41 3.55 7.85
N SER A 221 -12.13 2.47 7.52
CA SER A 221 -13.12 1.88 8.40
C SER A 221 -12.90 0.37 8.55
N LYS A 222 -13.29 -0.15 9.71
CA LYS A 222 -13.47 -1.57 9.92
C LYS A 222 -14.70 -2.06 9.14
N VAL A 223 -14.63 -3.28 8.61
CA VAL A 223 -15.81 -4.00 8.09
C VAL A 223 -16.46 -4.83 9.18
N ASP A 224 -17.78 -4.96 9.11
CA ASP A 224 -18.60 -5.67 10.11
C ASP A 224 -18.23 -7.15 10.27
N LYS A 225 -17.67 -7.77 9.22
CA LYS A 225 -17.28 -9.18 9.21
C LYS A 225 -15.80 -9.33 8.82
N GLY A 226 -15.05 -9.99 9.69
CA GLY A 226 -13.64 -10.33 9.47
C GLY A 226 -12.64 -9.29 9.99
N ASN A 227 -11.36 -9.59 9.79
CA ASN A 227 -10.25 -8.72 10.17
C ASN A 227 -9.75 -7.93 8.96
N VAL A 228 -10.67 -7.22 8.29
CA VAL A 228 -10.37 -6.48 7.07
C VAL A 228 -10.64 -5.00 7.30
N VAL A 229 -9.90 -4.16 6.60
CA VAL A 229 -10.00 -2.70 6.62
C VAL A 229 -10.44 -2.26 5.23
N VAL A 230 -11.40 -1.34 5.19
CA VAL A 230 -11.85 -0.71 3.95
C VAL A 230 -11.32 0.71 3.91
N VAL A 231 -10.64 1.05 2.81
CA VAL A 231 -10.14 2.39 2.53
C VAL A 231 -10.95 2.97 1.39
N MET A 232 -11.54 4.14 1.62
CA MET A 232 -12.37 4.84 0.63
C MET A 232 -11.97 6.30 0.54
N ASN A 233 -12.31 6.92 -0.59
CA ASN A 233 -12.28 8.37 -0.66
C ASN A 233 -13.40 8.95 0.21
N LYS A 234 -13.07 9.96 1.01
CA LYS A 234 -14.01 10.66 1.90
C LYS A 234 -15.18 11.30 1.16
N SER A 235 -14.95 11.87 -0.03
CA SER A 235 -16.05 12.48 -0.80
C SER A 235 -17.06 11.44 -1.24
N ASP A 236 -16.60 10.27 -1.67
CA ASP A 236 -17.45 9.18 -2.15
C ASP A 236 -18.20 8.53 -0.98
N TYR A 237 -17.52 8.36 0.15
CA TYR A 237 -18.13 7.90 1.39
C TYR A 237 -19.25 8.83 1.84
N LEU A 238 -19.00 10.14 1.91
CA LEU A 238 -20.02 11.13 2.30
C LEU A 238 -21.17 11.18 1.32
N PHE A 239 -20.90 11.09 0.02
CA PHE A 239 -21.94 11.03 -1.00
C PHE A 239 -22.84 9.81 -0.79
N LYS A 240 -22.27 8.62 -0.62
CA LYS A 240 -23.02 7.39 -0.43
C LYS A 240 -23.78 7.38 0.91
N ALA A 241 -23.16 7.88 1.97
CA ALA A 241 -23.81 8.03 3.27
C ALA A 241 -25.04 8.95 3.16
N ASN A 242 -24.91 10.10 2.49
CA ASN A 242 -26.03 11.01 2.28
C ASN A 242 -27.11 10.41 1.37
N GLU A 243 -26.73 9.66 0.33
CA GLU A 243 -27.69 8.94 -0.53
C GLU A 243 -28.54 7.96 0.30
N ILE A 244 -27.90 7.17 1.17
CA ILE A 244 -28.55 6.18 2.04
C ILE A 244 -29.42 6.88 3.10
N LEU A 245 -28.89 7.90 3.79
CA LEU A 245 -29.61 8.61 4.85
C LEU A 245 -30.82 9.39 4.33
N ASN A 246 -30.80 9.82 3.07
CA ASN A 246 -31.94 10.48 2.42
C ASN A 246 -32.99 9.50 1.89
N ASP A 247 -32.75 8.18 1.97
CA ASP A 247 -33.75 7.18 1.59
C ASP A 247 -34.88 7.13 2.64
N LYS A 248 -35.98 7.80 2.32
CA LYS A 248 -37.18 7.87 3.15
C LYS A 248 -37.89 6.53 3.33
N ARG A 249 -37.53 5.49 2.57
CA ARG A 249 -38.06 4.12 2.76
C ARG A 249 -37.37 3.41 3.93
N ALA A 250 -36.11 3.75 4.19
CA ALA A 250 -35.30 3.13 5.23
C ALA A 250 -35.16 4.03 6.48
N PHE A 251 -35.12 5.36 6.32
CA PHE A 251 -34.87 6.31 7.40
C PHE A 251 -35.95 7.39 7.48
N LYS A 252 -36.26 7.82 8.71
CA LYS A 252 -37.22 8.90 8.99
C LYS A 252 -36.50 10.04 9.70
N ASN A 253 -36.70 11.27 9.24
CA ASN A 253 -36.17 12.44 9.91
C ASN A 253 -36.82 12.60 11.29
N LEU A 254 -35.99 12.70 12.31
CA LEU A 254 -36.42 13.04 13.66
C LEU A 254 -36.50 14.57 13.75
N THR A 255 -37.71 15.09 13.88
CA THR A 255 -37.92 16.47 14.30
C THR A 255 -37.72 16.49 15.82
N ILE A 256 -36.56 16.95 16.28
CA ILE A 256 -36.35 17.20 17.71
C ILE A 256 -37.11 18.50 18.03
N ILE A 257 -38.14 18.39 18.88
CA ILE A 257 -38.93 19.49 19.43
C ILE A 257 -38.15 20.09 20.60
#